data_AF-A0A3N0ZJ97-F1
#
_entry.id   AF-A0A3N0ZJ97-F1
#
_cell.length_a   1.000
_cell.length_b   1.000
_cell.length_c   1.000
_cell.angle_alpha   90.00
_cell.angle_beta   90.00
_cell.angle_gamma   90.00
#
_symmetry.space_group_name_H-M   'P 1'
#
loop_
_entity.id
_entity.type
_entity.pdbx_description
1 polymer ?
#
loop_
_entity_poly.entity_id
_entity_poly.type
_entity_poly.pdbx_seq_one_letter_code
_entity_poly.pdbx_strand_id
1 'polypeptide(L)'
;MEKFLKIFKALGDTQRLRIVSILAETELCVCQIQSVIGFTAATISQHLSILSNAGLLKSRKEQKWVFYSIDWENLSEPIKQFLLYTIEQIKEDKLIQADLAKLKNIENIQFCSPN
;
A
#
# COMPACT_ATOMS: atom_id res chain seq x y z
N MET A 1 15.88 0.00 -18.01
CA MET A 1 14.57 -0.57 -18.40
C MET A 1 14.02 -1.56 -17.37
N GLU A 2 14.82 -2.50 -16.88
CA GLU A 2 14.36 -3.56 -15.94
C GLU A 2 13.64 -3.02 -14.69
N LYS A 3 14.19 -1.99 -14.02
CA LYS A 3 13.57 -1.35 -12.84
C LYS A 3 12.16 -0.84 -13.13
N PHE A 4 11.99 -0.07 -14.22
CA PHE A 4 10.70 0.44 -14.64
C PHE A 4 9.72 -0.68 -14.99
N LEU A 5 10.19 -1.72 -15.70
CA LEU A 5 9.36 -2.88 -16.02
C LEU A 5 8.86 -3.60 -14.77
N LYS A 6 9.71 -3.75 -13.73
CA LYS A 6 9.30 -4.30 -12.43
C LYS A 6 8.23 -3.45 -11.76
N ILE A 7 8.39 -2.13 -11.75
CA ILE A 7 7.42 -1.18 -11.19
C ILE A 7 6.08 -1.25 -11.95
N PHE A 8 6.09 -1.17 -13.28
CA PHE A 8 4.85 -1.23 -14.06
C PHE A 8 4.15 -2.59 -13.94
N LYS A 9 4.89 -3.70 -13.91
CA LYS A 9 4.32 -5.03 -13.62
C LYS A 9 3.75 -5.14 -12.21
N ALA A 10 4.35 -4.43 -11.24
CA ALA A 10 3.86 -4.38 -9.87
C ALA A 10 2.57 -3.56 -9.75
N LEU A 11 2.47 -2.44 -10.47
CA LEU A 11 1.32 -1.54 -10.43
C LEU A 11 0.19 -1.94 -11.40
N GLY A 12 0.45 -2.77 -12.40
CA GLY A 12 -0.52 -3.24 -13.38
C GLY A 12 -1.52 -4.29 -12.85
N ASP A 13 -2.06 -4.08 -11.65
CA ASP A 13 -3.09 -4.91 -11.02
C ASP A 13 -3.92 -4.07 -10.06
N THR A 14 -5.23 -4.25 -10.13
CA THR A 14 -6.20 -3.45 -9.39
C THR A 14 -6.00 -3.55 -7.87
N GLN A 15 -5.68 -4.73 -7.33
CA GLN A 15 -5.55 -4.89 -5.87
C GLN A 15 -4.28 -4.22 -5.35
N ARG A 16 -3.19 -4.30 -6.11
CA ARG A 16 -1.95 -3.60 -5.78
C ARG A 16 -2.11 -2.09 -5.85
N LEU A 17 -2.88 -1.55 -6.81
CA LEU A 17 -3.22 -0.12 -6.83
C LEU A 17 -4.06 0.29 -5.62
N ARG A 18 -5.03 -0.53 -5.20
CA ARG A 18 -5.79 -0.29 -3.96
C ARG A 18 -4.90 -0.26 -2.72
N ILE A 19 -3.97 -1.22 -2.59
CA ILE A 19 -2.98 -1.26 -1.50
C ILE A 19 -2.10 -0.01 -1.50
N VAL A 20 -1.54 0.35 -2.66
CA VAL A 20 -0.71 1.57 -2.79
C VAL A 20 -1.50 2.81 -2.41
N SER A 21 -2.77 2.91 -2.81
CA SER A 21 -3.63 4.07 -2.49
C SER A 21 -3.81 4.26 -0.99
N ILE A 22 -4.07 3.19 -0.24
CA ILE A 22 -4.22 3.29 1.22
C ILE A 22 -2.89 3.50 1.94
N LEU A 23 -1.79 2.93 1.42
CA LEU A 23 -0.43 3.11 1.95
C LEU A 23 0.17 4.49 1.65
N ALA A 24 -0.45 5.25 0.75
CA ALA A 24 -0.10 6.64 0.50
C ALA A 24 -0.59 7.58 1.61
N GLU A 25 -1.66 7.21 2.30
CA GLU A 25 -2.23 8.00 3.42
C GLU A 25 -1.49 7.73 4.73
N THR A 26 -1.15 6.46 5.01
CA THR A 26 -0.47 6.06 6.25
C THR A 26 0.19 4.69 6.13
N GLU A 27 1.08 4.35 7.06
CA GLU A 27 1.66 3.02 7.14
C GLU A 27 0.70 2.02 7.81
N LEU A 28 0.68 0.77 7.33
CA LEU A 28 -0.29 -0.24 7.78
C LEU A 28 0.36 -1.62 7.94
N CYS A 29 -0.11 -2.39 8.94
CA CYS A 29 0.15 -3.82 9.03
C CYS A 29 -0.72 -4.61 8.04
N VAL A 30 -0.33 -5.86 7.76
CA VAL A 30 -1.11 -6.80 6.93
C VAL A 30 -2.57 -6.92 7.40
N CYS A 31 -2.77 -6.94 8.71
CA CYS A 31 -4.07 -6.98 9.40
C CYS A 31 -4.97 -5.78 9.09
N GLN A 32 -4.41 -4.57 9.12
CA GLN A 32 -5.14 -3.34 8.81
C GLN A 32 -5.44 -3.26 7.31
N ILE A 33 -4.49 -3.67 6.46
CA ILE A 33 -4.74 -3.76 5.00
C ILE A 33 -5.88 -4.76 4.73
N GLN A 34 -5.91 -5.88 5.46
CA GLN A 34 -6.97 -6.88 5.37
C GLN A 34 -8.34 -6.33 5.75
N SER A 35 -8.45 -5.56 6.84
CA SER A 35 -9.73 -4.98 7.26
C SER A 35 -10.24 -3.92 6.29
N VAL A 36 -9.36 -3.19 5.59
CA VAL A 36 -9.77 -2.24 4.55
C VAL A 36 -10.21 -2.96 3.27
N ILE A 37 -9.31 -3.76 2.71
CA ILE A 37 -9.43 -4.25 1.33
C ILE A 37 -10.31 -5.49 1.24
N GLY A 38 -10.38 -6.30 2.31
CA GLY A 38 -11.22 -7.48 2.41
C GLY A 38 -10.63 -8.77 1.84
N PHE A 39 -9.32 -8.81 1.53
CA PHE A 39 -8.63 -10.04 1.11
C PHE A 39 -7.98 -10.79 2.27
N THR A 40 -7.63 -12.05 2.03
CA THR A 40 -6.91 -12.85 3.02
C THR A 40 -5.51 -12.27 3.29
N ALA A 41 -5.00 -12.49 4.50
CA ALA A 41 -3.63 -12.11 4.87
C ALA A 41 -2.57 -12.72 3.92
N ALA A 42 -2.79 -13.93 3.42
CA ALA A 42 -1.88 -14.59 2.47
C ALA A 42 -1.83 -13.83 1.13
N THR A 43 -2.99 -13.47 0.57
CA THR A 43 -3.09 -12.68 -0.67
C THR A 43 -2.45 -11.30 -0.50
N ILE A 44 -2.72 -10.63 0.62
CA ILE A 44 -2.13 -9.32 0.91
C ILE A 44 -0.61 -9.42 1.05
N SER A 45 -0.10 -10.41 1.77
CA SER A 45 1.35 -10.63 1.92
C SER A 45 2.03 -10.87 0.57
N GLN A 46 1.37 -11.61 -0.34
CA GLN A 46 1.88 -11.81 -1.70
C GLN A 46 1.96 -10.48 -2.47
N HIS A 47 0.90 -9.66 -2.43
CA HIS A 47 0.88 -8.35 -3.09
C HIS A 47 1.96 -7.41 -2.52
N LEU A 48 2.09 -7.35 -1.20
CA LEU A 48 3.13 -6.57 -0.51
C LEU A 48 4.53 -7.03 -0.91
N SER A 49 4.77 -8.35 -0.97
CA SER A 49 6.06 -8.88 -1.44
C SER A 49 6.37 -8.43 -2.87
N ILE A 50 5.39 -8.46 -3.78
CA ILE A 50 5.60 -8.00 -5.16
C ILE A 50 5.92 -6.49 -5.22
N LEU A 51 5.20 -5.67 -4.44
CA LEU A 51 5.41 -4.23 -4.38
C LEU A 51 6.77 -3.87 -3.73
N SER A 52 7.16 -4.55 -2.65
CA SER A 52 8.48 -4.42 -2.02
C SER A 52 9.61 -4.86 -2.95
N ASN A 53 9.44 -5.98 -3.67
CA ASN A 53 10.44 -6.46 -4.64
C ASN A 53 10.59 -5.51 -5.85
N ALA A 54 9.56 -4.70 -6.14
CA ALA A 54 9.64 -3.64 -7.13
C ALA A 54 10.34 -2.36 -6.60
N GLY A 55 10.67 -2.32 -5.31
CA GLY A 55 11.30 -1.17 -4.65
C GLY A 55 10.33 -0.02 -4.38
N LEU A 56 9.02 -0.30 -4.30
CA LEU A 56 8.00 0.73 -4.04
C LEU A 56 7.69 0.90 -2.56
N LEU A 57 7.85 -0.17 -1.77
CA LEU A 57 7.50 -0.19 -0.36
C LEU A 57 8.72 -0.47 0.51
N LYS A 58 8.74 0.16 1.67
CA LYS A 58 9.58 -0.20 2.81
C LYS A 58 8.74 -0.83 3.90
N SER A 59 9.40 -1.54 4.81
CA SER A 59 8.76 -2.13 5.97
C SER A 59 9.54 -1.82 7.23
N ARG A 60 8.84 -1.54 8.33
CA ARG A 60 9.42 -1.45 9.67
C ARG A 60 8.80 -2.50 10.58
N LYS A 61 9.62 -3.07 11.46
CA LYS A 61 9.14 -3.98 12.50
C LYS A 61 8.92 -3.22 13.79
N GLU A 62 7.74 -3.37 14.38
CA GLU A 62 7.40 -2.83 15.68
C GLU A 62 6.82 -3.95 16.54
N GLN A 63 7.56 -4.33 17.58
CA GLN A 63 7.28 -5.49 18.42
C GLN A 63 7.06 -6.77 17.59
N LYS A 64 5.81 -7.25 17.51
CA LYS A 64 5.40 -8.46 16.79
C LYS A 64 4.89 -8.17 15.37
N TRP A 65 4.73 -6.90 15.00
CA TRP A 65 4.07 -6.49 13.77
C TRP A 65 5.06 -5.93 12.75
N VAL A 66 4.72 -6.09 11.48
CA VAL A 66 5.44 -5.49 10.35
C VAL A 66 4.51 -4.52 9.67
N PHE A 67 4.90 -3.25 9.68
CA PHE A 67 4.20 -2.16 9.03
C PHE A 67 4.86 -1.87 7.69
N TYR A 68 4.03 -1.59 6.69
CA TYR A 68 4.46 -1.26 5.34
C TYR A 68 4.09 0.19 5.04
N SER A 69 4.96 0.88 4.31
CA SER A 69 4.74 2.23 3.78
C SER A 69 5.38 2.38 2.42
N ILE A 70 4.94 3.36 1.64
CA ILE A 70 5.64 3.73 0.41
C ILE A 70 7.03 4.27 0.77
N ASP A 71 8.05 3.79 0.05
CA ASP A 71 9.44 4.17 0.30
C ASP A 71 9.79 5.52 -0.37
N TRP A 72 9.08 6.58 0.02
CA TRP A 72 9.24 7.92 -0.55
C TRP A 72 10.67 8.44 -0.46
N GLU A 73 11.52 7.95 0.44
CA GLU A 73 12.91 8.40 0.54
C GLU A 73 13.77 7.83 -0.59
N ASN A 74 13.59 6.55 -0.93
CA ASN A 74 14.46 5.85 -1.90
C ASN A 74 13.92 5.83 -3.33
N LEU A 75 12.70 6.32 -3.57
CA LEU A 75 12.18 6.49 -4.91
C LEU A 75 12.95 7.58 -5.67
N SER A 76 13.24 7.34 -6.95
CA SER A 76 13.75 8.39 -7.84
C SER A 76 12.64 9.40 -8.14
N GLU A 77 12.99 10.68 -8.32
CA GLU A 77 12.01 11.74 -8.56
C GLU A 77 10.98 11.44 -9.67
N PRO A 78 11.34 10.89 -10.85
CA PRO A 78 10.35 10.56 -11.87
C PRO A 78 9.32 9.52 -11.43
N ILE A 79 9.73 8.56 -10.59
CA ILE A 79 8.83 7.53 -10.05
C ILE A 79 7.92 8.13 -8.98
N LYS A 80 8.43 9.05 -8.15
CA LYS A 80 7.59 9.78 -7.17
C LYS A 80 6.47 10.53 -7.87
N GLN A 81 6.82 11.34 -8.86
CA GLN A 81 5.85 12.13 -9.63
C GLN A 81 4.83 11.24 -10.34
N PHE A 82 5.29 10.14 -10.96
CA PHE A 82 4.40 9.16 -11.57
C PHE A 82 3.43 8.53 -10.55
N LEU A 83 3.93 8.15 -9.38
CA LEU A 83 3.12 7.50 -8.36
C LEU A 83 2.09 8.46 -7.77
N LEU A 84 2.50 9.70 -7.44
CA LEU A 84 1.62 10.76 -6.97
C LEU A 84 0.52 11.07 -7.98
N TYR A 85 0.90 11.26 -9.25
CA TYR A 85 -0.07 11.46 -10.32
C TYR A 85 -1.03 10.27 -10.43
N THR A 86 -0.52 9.04 -10.43
CA THR A 86 -1.33 7.83 -10.52
C THR A 86 -2.35 7.76 -9.39
N ILE A 87 -1.90 7.94 -8.14
CA ILE A 87 -2.75 7.91 -6.94
C ILE A 87 -3.85 8.97 -7.05
N GLU A 88 -3.51 10.18 -7.48
CA GLU A 88 -4.48 11.26 -7.65
C GLU A 88 -5.51 10.93 -8.75
N GLN A 89 -5.08 10.37 -9.89
CA GLN A 89 -5.99 9.99 -10.97
C GLN A 89 -6.96 8.88 -10.60
N ILE A 90 -6.55 7.94 -9.75
CA ILE A 90 -7.40 6.81 -9.35
C ILE A 90 -8.23 7.10 -8.10
N LYS A 91 -8.05 8.26 -7.45
CA LYS A 91 -8.73 8.63 -6.21
C LYS A 91 -10.25 8.71 -6.34
N GLU A 92 -10.75 9.02 -7.54
CA GLU A 92 -12.18 9.08 -7.85
C GLU A 92 -12.79 7.69 -8.20
N ASP A 93 -11.98 6.64 -8.25
CA ASP A 93 -12.49 5.29 -8.43
C ASP A 93 -13.32 4.85 -7.21
N LYS A 94 -14.50 4.29 -7.46
CA LYS A 94 -15.46 3.91 -6.40
C LYS A 94 -14.88 2.91 -5.41
N LEU A 95 -14.05 1.97 -5.86
CA LEU A 95 -13.42 0.98 -4.98
C LEU A 95 -12.40 1.65 -4.07
N ILE A 96 -11.61 2.57 -4.62
CA ILE A 96 -10.60 3.31 -3.86
C ILE A 96 -11.25 4.26 -2.86
N GLN A 97 -12.30 4.99 -3.26
CA GLN A 97 -13.06 5.83 -2.33
C GLN A 97 -13.66 5.01 -1.18
N ALA A 98 -14.21 3.83 -1.47
CA ALA A 98 -14.74 2.95 -0.43
C ALA A 98 -13.64 2.47 0.53
N ASP A 99 -12.46 2.11 0.03
CA ASP A 99 -11.33 1.69 0.86
C ASP A 99 -10.77 2.84 1.70
N LEU A 100 -10.62 4.04 1.13
CA LEU A 100 -10.19 5.23 1.86
C LEU A 100 -11.21 5.65 2.93
N ALA A 101 -12.51 5.49 2.66
CA ALA A 101 -13.55 5.71 3.66
C ALA A 101 -13.45 4.70 4.81
N LYS A 102 -13.20 3.42 4.54
CA LYS A 102 -12.95 2.41 5.58
C LYS A 102 -11.70 2.72 6.39
N LEU A 103 -10.62 3.15 5.74
CA LEU A 103 -9.35 3.49 6.39
C LEU A 103 -9.54 4.55 7.48
N LYS A 104 -10.28 5.62 7.19
CA LYS A 104 -10.63 6.67 8.16
C LYS A 104 -11.35 6.15 9.40
N ASN A 105 -12.07 5.04 9.29
CA ASN A 105 -12.79 4.42 10.41
C ASN A 105 -11.93 3.45 11.22
N ILE A 106 -10.76 3.04 10.71
CA ILE A 106 -9.85 2.08 11.39
C ILE A 106 -8.90 2.78 12.37
N GLU A 107 -8.70 4.09 12.26
CA GLU A 107 -7.90 4.87 13.23
C GLU A 107 -8.41 4.77 14.67
N ASN A 108 -9.66 4.29 14.87
CA ASN A 108 -10.27 4.05 16.18
C ASN A 108 -10.37 2.57 16.58
N ILE A 109 -9.89 1.65 15.76
CA ILE A 109 -9.96 0.22 16.05
C ILE A 109 -8.59 -0.26 16.48
N GLN A 110 -8.50 -0.80 17.69
CA GLN A 110 -7.30 -1.37 18.30
C GLN A 110 -6.89 -2.67 17.59
N PHE A 111 -6.56 -2.58 16.30
CA PHE A 111 -5.90 -3.64 15.57
C PHE A 111 -4.40 -3.46 15.76
N CYS A 112 -3.81 -4.40 16.50
CA CYS A 112 -2.36 -4.55 16.59
C CYS A 112 -1.66 -3.37 17.29
N SER A 113 -2.28 -2.78 18.32
CA SER A 113 -1.56 -1.82 19.17
C SER A 113 -0.57 -2.52 20.10
N PRO A 114 0.65 -1.96 20.24
CA PRO A 114 1.46 -2.14 21.42
C PRO A 114 0.74 -1.47 22.61
N ASN A 115 0.76 -2.12 23.78
CA ASN A 115 0.64 -1.39 25.05
C ASN A 115 1.84 -0.45 25.20
#